data_AF-A0AAV0T2Q0-F1
#
_entry.id   AF-A0AAV0T2Q0-F1
#
_cell.length_a   1.000
_cell.length_b   1.000
_cell.length_c   1.000
_cell.angle_alpha   90.00
_cell.angle_beta   90.00
_cell.angle_gamma   90.00
#
_symmetry.space_group_name_H-M   'P 1'
#
loop_
_entity.id
_entity.type
_entity.pdbx_description
1 polymer ?
#
loop_
_entity_poly.entity_id
_entity_poly.type
_entity_poly.pdbx_seq_one_letter_code
_entity_poly.pdbx_strand_id
1 'polypeptide(L)'
;MALCPRSVSAGPCWPRWSSRHLDFAGALHSPPPIPAMPHTALGASTEPNWSDLWCRDRSLDLDVLPVLSDLKFRLQHNALNLRSKYQWRPVDVGYVHVCPAVETPRHLFWDCPYAQRLWSLFLPPLQLKTERPIRWEAAVYLTDIGLTPASSRDTGQHNILRVLNIVRCCVFRSSWLHRNERVFHLPPHLALQASVA
;
A
#
# COMPACT_ATOMS: atom_id res chain seq x y z
N MET A 1 -35.18 17.22 -53.17
CA MET A 1 -34.34 18.03 -54.08
C MET A 1 -33.07 18.39 -53.34
N ALA A 2 -31.93 18.03 -53.93
CA ALA A 2 -30.59 18.31 -53.46
C ALA A 2 -30.30 19.82 -53.45
N LEU A 3 -29.31 20.24 -52.66
CA LEU A 3 -28.07 20.88 -53.13
C LEU A 3 -27.09 21.08 -51.95
N CYS A 4 -26.00 20.31 -51.98
CA CYS A 4 -24.70 20.64 -51.39
C CYS A 4 -23.94 21.47 -52.45
N PRO A 5 -23.03 22.44 -52.15
CA PRO A 5 -21.62 22.11 -51.79
C PRO A 5 -20.93 23.23 -50.95
N ARG A 6 -19.67 23.27 -50.49
CA ARG A 6 -18.38 22.62 -50.77
C ARG A 6 -17.52 22.50 -49.49
N SER A 7 -16.78 21.39 -49.44
CA SER A 7 -15.45 21.14 -48.85
C SER A 7 -14.56 22.33 -48.41
N VAL A 8 -13.91 22.21 -47.25
CA VAL A 8 -12.43 22.22 -47.12
C VAL A 8 -12.00 21.27 -45.99
N SER A 9 -11.03 20.43 -46.35
CA SER A 9 -10.28 19.43 -45.61
C SER A 9 -9.44 19.93 -44.44
N ALA A 10 -9.44 19.19 -43.33
CA ALA A 10 -8.27 19.01 -42.45
C ALA A 10 -8.45 17.70 -41.66
N GLY A 11 -7.91 16.60 -42.19
CA GLY A 11 -7.86 15.33 -41.46
C GLY A 11 -6.72 15.31 -40.44
N PRO A 12 -6.79 14.53 -39.34
CA PRO A 12 -5.59 14.13 -38.64
C PRO A 12 -4.88 13.06 -39.47
N CYS A 13 -3.69 13.39 -39.94
CA CYS A 13 -2.77 12.50 -40.62
C CYS A 13 -2.23 11.48 -39.61
N TRP A 14 -2.96 10.39 -39.41
CA TRP A 14 -2.38 9.17 -38.84
C TRP A 14 -2.13 8.19 -39.99
N PRO A 15 -0.96 7.52 -40.04
CA PRO A 15 -0.74 6.49 -41.05
C PRO A 15 -1.85 5.46 -40.92
N ARG A 16 -2.48 5.10 -42.05
CA ARG A 16 -3.47 4.01 -42.10
C ARG A 16 -2.72 2.69 -41.92
N TRP A 17 -2.46 2.33 -40.67
CA TRP A 17 -1.91 1.03 -40.32
C TRP A 17 -2.93 -0.06 -40.69
N SER A 18 -2.44 -1.09 -41.38
CA SER A 18 -3.27 -2.22 -41.80
C SER A 18 -3.91 -2.91 -40.58
N SER A 19 -5.13 -3.41 -40.75
CA SER A 19 -5.99 -4.00 -39.71
C SER A 19 -5.35 -5.16 -38.92
N ARG A 20 -4.19 -5.68 -39.33
CA ARG A 20 -3.50 -6.78 -38.63
C ARG A 20 -2.62 -6.34 -37.46
N HIS A 21 -2.31 -5.05 -37.32
CA HIS A 21 -1.44 -4.54 -36.24
C HIS A 21 -2.19 -4.02 -35.02
N LEU A 22 -3.50 -3.72 -35.14
CA LEU A 22 -4.33 -3.30 -34.01
C LEU A 22 -4.52 -4.42 -32.99
N ASP A 23 -4.66 -5.67 -33.46
CA ASP A 23 -4.80 -6.84 -32.60
C ASP A 23 -3.52 -7.13 -31.82
N PHE A 24 -2.35 -6.88 -32.42
CA PHE A 24 -1.05 -7.11 -31.78
C PHE A 24 -0.72 -6.02 -30.75
N ALA A 25 -1.01 -4.75 -31.05
CA ALA A 25 -0.90 -3.67 -30.07
C ALA A 25 -1.90 -3.85 -28.92
N GLY A 26 -3.13 -4.29 -29.20
CA GLY A 26 -4.12 -4.66 -28.19
C GLY A 26 -3.66 -5.83 -27.30
N ALA A 27 -3.00 -6.84 -27.88
CA ALA A 27 -2.46 -7.98 -27.14
C ALA A 27 -1.20 -7.64 -26.31
N LEU A 28 -0.37 -6.69 -26.76
CA LEU A 28 0.78 -6.19 -26.00
C LEU A 28 0.39 -5.19 -24.89
N HIS A 29 -0.71 -4.46 -25.06
CA HIS A 29 -1.22 -3.48 -24.10
C HIS A 29 -2.34 -4.00 -23.21
N SER A 30 -2.82 -5.21 -23.45
CA SER A 30 -3.63 -5.94 -22.48
C SER A 30 -2.65 -6.68 -21.58
N PRO A 31 -2.31 -6.14 -20.39
CA PRO A 31 -1.49 -6.90 -19.45
C PRO A 31 -2.16 -8.25 -19.24
N PRO A 32 -1.39 -9.36 -19.14
CA PRO A 32 -1.96 -10.63 -18.77
C PRO A 32 -2.80 -10.43 -17.51
N PRO A 33 -3.94 -11.13 -17.34
CA PRO A 33 -4.75 -11.01 -16.15
C PRO A 33 -3.83 -11.21 -14.95
N ILE A 34 -3.55 -10.11 -14.25
CA ILE A 34 -2.60 -10.12 -13.14
C ILE A 34 -3.29 -10.97 -12.08
N PRO A 35 -2.72 -12.13 -11.70
CA PRO A 35 -3.32 -12.95 -10.69
C PRO A 35 -3.50 -12.09 -9.44
N ALA A 36 -4.75 -11.92 -9.01
CA ALA A 36 -5.04 -11.19 -7.80
C ALA A 36 -4.28 -11.88 -6.67
N MET A 37 -3.27 -11.20 -6.13
CA MET A 37 -2.56 -11.74 -5.00
C MET A 37 -3.52 -11.75 -3.80
N PRO A 38 -3.63 -12.88 -3.08
CA PRO A 38 -4.61 -12.99 -2.04
C PRO A 38 -4.30 -11.97 -0.95
N HIS A 39 -5.29 -11.13 -0.61
CA HIS A 39 -5.22 -10.13 0.46
C HIS A 39 -4.82 -10.75 1.82
N THR A 40 -5.06 -12.06 1.98
CA THR A 40 -4.64 -12.88 3.12
C THR A 40 -3.12 -12.85 3.34
N ALA A 41 -2.32 -12.64 2.29
CA ALA A 41 -0.87 -12.48 2.40
C ALA A 41 -0.47 -11.26 3.25
N LEU A 42 -1.34 -10.25 3.33
CA LEU A 42 -1.15 -9.08 4.19
C LEU A 42 -1.65 -9.29 5.62
N GLY A 43 -2.30 -10.42 5.93
CA GLY A 43 -2.89 -10.67 7.24
C GLY A 43 -4.13 -9.82 7.54
N ALA A 44 -4.77 -9.27 6.50
CA ALA A 44 -6.06 -8.61 6.58
C ALA A 44 -7.18 -9.65 6.43
N SER A 45 -8.22 -9.56 7.26
CA SER A 45 -9.34 -10.52 7.23
C SER A 45 -10.32 -10.31 6.08
N THR A 46 -10.35 -9.10 5.52
CA THR A 46 -11.39 -8.66 4.60
C THR A 46 -10.74 -8.03 3.37
N GLU A 47 -11.17 -8.50 2.19
CA GLU A 47 -10.73 -7.90 0.92
C GLU A 47 -11.38 -6.52 0.72
N PRO A 48 -10.61 -5.48 0.35
CA PRO A 48 -11.18 -4.19 0.01
C PRO A 48 -11.82 -4.23 -1.38
N ASN A 49 -12.79 -3.34 -1.62
CA ASN A 49 -13.13 -2.97 -2.99
C ASN A 49 -11.94 -2.20 -3.60
N TRP A 50 -11.21 -2.85 -4.51
CA TRP A 50 -10.01 -2.30 -5.14
C TRP A 50 -10.27 -1.01 -5.92
N SER A 51 -11.39 -0.89 -6.62
CA SER A 51 -11.74 0.31 -7.38
C SER A 51 -11.94 1.51 -6.45
N ASP A 52 -12.72 1.33 -5.38
CA ASP A 52 -12.96 2.39 -4.40
C ASP A 52 -11.68 2.77 -3.65
N LEU A 53 -10.88 1.75 -3.31
CA LEU A 53 -9.60 1.95 -2.64
C LEU A 53 -8.65 2.78 -3.50
N TRP A 54 -8.49 2.46 -4.79
CA TRP A 54 -7.59 3.18 -5.67
C TRP A 54 -8.07 4.60 -5.94
N CYS A 55 -9.37 4.81 -6.14
CA CYS A 55 -9.93 6.15 -6.28
C CYS A 55 -9.63 7.02 -5.05
N ARG A 56 -9.85 6.47 -3.85
CA ARG A 56 -9.54 7.14 -2.58
C ARG A 56 -8.05 7.40 -2.42
N ASP A 57 -7.22 6.36 -2.58
CA ASP A 57 -5.78 6.46 -2.37
C ASP A 57 -5.15 7.46 -3.36
N ARG A 58 -5.58 7.48 -4.62
CA ARG A 58 -5.11 8.49 -5.60
C ARG A 58 -5.44 9.92 -5.17
N SER A 59 -6.61 10.14 -4.57
CA SER A 59 -6.98 11.46 -4.04
C SER A 59 -6.15 11.84 -2.82
N LEU A 60 -5.88 10.89 -1.93
CA LEU A 60 -5.15 11.14 -0.67
C LEU A 60 -3.63 11.20 -0.88
N ASP A 61 -3.12 10.60 -1.94
CA ASP A 61 -1.69 10.57 -2.25
C ASP A 61 -1.15 11.93 -2.73
N LEU A 62 -2.03 12.89 -3.02
CA LEU A 62 -1.67 14.29 -3.24
C LEU A 62 -1.04 14.94 -2.00
N ASP A 63 -1.34 14.42 -0.80
CA ASP A 63 -0.87 14.96 0.48
C ASP A 63 0.40 14.26 1.01
N VAL A 64 0.95 13.29 0.28
CA VAL A 64 2.12 12.51 0.73
C VAL A 64 3.22 12.54 -0.31
N LEU A 65 4.46 12.40 0.15
CA LEU A 65 5.60 12.33 -0.77
C LEU A 65 5.51 11.07 -1.65
N PRO A 66 5.93 11.13 -2.93
CA PRO A 66 5.88 9.99 -3.85
C PRO A 66 6.53 8.71 -3.30
N VAL A 67 7.65 8.85 -2.57
CA VAL A 67 8.35 7.71 -1.94
C VAL A 67 7.51 6.99 -0.86
N LEU A 68 6.61 7.72 -0.19
CA LEU A 68 5.71 7.16 0.81
C LEU A 68 4.53 6.45 0.15
N SER A 69 3.94 7.07 -0.88
CA SER A 69 2.90 6.46 -1.70
C SER A 69 3.40 5.17 -2.36
N ASP A 70 4.61 5.17 -2.93
CA ASP A 70 5.23 3.97 -3.51
C ASP A 70 5.37 2.83 -2.49
N LEU A 71 5.88 3.13 -1.28
CA LEU A 71 6.02 2.11 -0.23
C LEU A 71 4.67 1.49 0.14
N LYS A 72 3.65 2.33 0.34
CA LYS A 72 2.28 1.92 0.63
C LYS A 72 1.71 1.09 -0.54
N PHE A 73 1.89 1.52 -1.78
CA PHE A 73 1.46 0.80 -2.97
C PHE A 73 2.08 -0.59 -3.02
N ARG A 74 3.40 -0.69 -2.83
CA ARG A 74 4.10 -1.99 -2.78
C ARG A 74 3.65 -2.85 -1.60
N LEU A 75 3.31 -2.27 -0.46
CA LEU A 75 2.72 -3.02 0.65
C LEU A 75 1.36 -3.61 0.25
N GLN A 76 0.44 -2.79 -0.26
CA GLN A 76 -0.91 -3.21 -0.64
C GLN A 76 -0.92 -4.27 -1.75
N HIS A 77 0.07 -4.23 -2.63
CA HIS A 77 0.27 -5.21 -3.69
C HIS A 77 1.24 -6.33 -3.29
N ASN A 78 1.48 -6.57 -1.99
CA ASN A 78 2.39 -7.61 -1.50
C ASN A 78 3.71 -7.69 -2.30
N ALA A 79 4.29 -6.54 -2.68
CA ALA A 79 5.49 -6.42 -3.50
C ALA A 79 6.74 -6.12 -2.66
N LEU A 80 6.59 -6.01 -1.33
CA LEU A 80 7.72 -5.86 -0.43
C LEU A 80 8.45 -7.18 -0.21
N ASN A 81 9.79 -7.13 -0.14
CA ASN A 81 10.65 -8.29 0.10
C ASN A 81 10.74 -8.58 1.60
N LEU A 82 9.66 -9.16 2.12
CA LEU A 82 9.54 -9.58 3.52
C LEU A 82 10.02 -11.02 3.70
N ARG A 83 10.59 -11.32 4.88
CA ARG A 83 11.16 -12.65 5.16
C ARG A 83 10.10 -13.77 5.18
N SER A 84 8.82 -13.45 5.42
CA SER A 84 7.73 -14.42 5.29
C SER A 84 7.65 -15.09 3.91
N LYS A 85 8.14 -14.43 2.85
CA LYS A 85 8.17 -15.00 1.49
C LYS A 85 9.29 -16.02 1.27
N TYR A 86 10.30 -16.01 2.14
CA TYR A 86 11.46 -16.90 2.08
C TYR A 86 11.37 -18.01 3.13
N GLN A 87 10.18 -18.36 3.61
CA GLN A 87 9.97 -19.47 4.57
C GLN A 87 10.54 -20.82 4.11
N TRP A 88 10.66 -21.01 2.79
CA TRP A 88 11.30 -22.18 2.19
C TRP A 88 12.83 -22.20 2.38
N ARG A 89 13.46 -21.09 2.81
CA ARG A 89 14.87 -20.97 3.17
C ARG A 89 15.02 -20.71 4.68
N PRO A 90 15.25 -21.74 5.51
CA PRO A 90 15.32 -21.58 6.97
C PRO A 90 16.45 -20.63 7.44
N VAL A 91 17.50 -20.47 6.64
CA VAL A 91 18.63 -19.56 6.92
C VAL A 91 18.21 -18.08 6.86
N ASP A 92 17.21 -17.74 6.05
CA ASP A 92 16.80 -16.36 5.77
C ASP A 92 15.56 -15.92 6.58
N VAL A 93 14.98 -16.80 7.41
CA VAL A 93 13.78 -16.51 8.23
C VAL A 93 14.13 -15.87 9.58
N GLY A 94 15.43 -15.77 9.92
CA GLY A 94 15.90 -15.16 11.17
C GLY A 94 15.43 -13.71 11.35
N TYR A 95 15.46 -13.20 12.58
CA TYR A 95 14.78 -11.95 12.93
C TYR A 95 15.61 -10.69 12.62
N VAL A 96 14.95 -9.65 12.08
CA VAL A 96 15.55 -8.34 11.78
C VAL A 96 15.34 -7.34 12.91
N HIS A 97 14.18 -7.42 13.56
CA HIS A 97 13.86 -6.68 14.77
C HIS A 97 14.10 -7.58 15.98
N VAL A 98 14.29 -6.98 17.17
CA VAL A 98 14.54 -7.68 18.45
C VAL A 98 13.29 -8.46 18.94
N CYS A 99 12.54 -9.10 18.04
CA CYS A 99 11.34 -9.86 18.33
C CYS A 99 11.39 -11.23 17.63
N PRO A 100 11.00 -12.32 18.31
CA PRO A 100 11.10 -13.68 17.80
C PRO A 100 9.91 -14.07 16.91
N ALA A 101 9.38 -13.15 16.08
CA ALA A 101 8.19 -13.39 15.25
C ALA A 101 8.47 -13.23 13.76
N VAL A 102 7.87 -14.11 12.93
CA VAL A 102 8.06 -14.11 11.47
C VAL A 102 7.72 -12.73 10.90
N GLU A 103 8.61 -12.20 10.06
CA GLU A 103 8.43 -10.89 9.40
C GLU A 103 7.31 -10.98 8.35
N THR A 104 6.06 -10.94 8.80
CA THR A 104 4.87 -10.74 7.97
C THR A 104 4.59 -9.24 7.78
N PRO A 105 3.81 -8.84 6.77
CA PRO A 105 3.42 -7.43 6.60
C PRO A 105 2.78 -6.85 7.85
N ARG A 106 1.80 -7.57 8.40
CA ARG A 106 1.11 -7.19 9.64
C ARG A 106 2.08 -7.09 10.81
N HIS A 107 2.97 -8.06 10.97
CA HIS A 107 3.93 -8.01 12.06
C HIS A 107 4.86 -6.79 11.92
N LEU A 108 5.47 -6.58 10.75
CA LEU A 108 6.42 -5.50 10.53
C LEU A 108 5.80 -4.11 10.77
N PHE A 109 4.58 -3.89 10.28
CA PHE A 109 3.96 -2.56 10.25
C PHE A 109 2.91 -2.31 11.34
N TRP A 110 2.53 -3.33 12.10
CA TRP A 110 1.51 -3.25 13.14
C TRP A 110 1.96 -3.91 14.43
N ASP A 111 2.15 -5.23 14.46
CA ASP A 111 2.34 -5.97 15.73
C ASP A 111 3.74 -5.81 16.35
N CYS A 112 4.77 -5.50 15.56
CA CYS A 112 6.15 -5.37 16.02
C CYS A 112 6.28 -4.29 17.10
N PRO A 113 7.05 -4.49 18.19
CA PRO A 113 7.22 -3.49 19.25
C PRO A 113 7.70 -2.12 18.75
N TYR A 114 8.50 -2.10 17.67
CA TYR A 114 8.90 -0.84 17.03
C TYR A 114 7.71 -0.13 16.37
N ALA A 115 6.90 -0.85 15.59
CA ALA A 115 5.70 -0.31 14.97
C ALA A 115 4.67 0.14 16.03
N GLN A 116 4.46 -0.66 17.09
CA GLN A 116 3.58 -0.30 18.20
C GLN A 116 3.99 1.01 18.87
N ARG A 117 5.29 1.25 19.09
CA ARG A 117 5.78 2.53 19.61
C ARG A 117 5.44 3.70 18.68
N LEU A 118 5.63 3.54 17.37
CA LEU A 118 5.27 4.58 16.40
C LEU A 118 3.76 4.84 16.41
N TRP A 119 2.95 3.79 16.37
CA TRP A 119 1.49 3.90 16.42
C TRP A 119 0.99 4.51 17.73
N SER A 120 1.64 4.24 18.87
CA SER A 120 1.25 4.78 20.17
C SER A 120 1.27 6.31 20.24
N LEU A 121 2.07 6.96 19.38
CA LEU A 121 2.14 8.42 19.29
C LEU A 121 0.91 9.02 18.59
N PHE A 122 0.29 8.27 17.67
CA PHE A 122 -0.75 8.80 16.78
C PHE A 122 -2.12 8.16 16.99
N LEU A 123 -2.19 6.91 17.42
CA LEU A 123 -3.45 6.19 17.61
C LEU A 123 -4.36 6.83 18.67
N PRO A 124 -3.88 7.24 19.87
CA PRO A 124 -4.78 7.77 20.89
C PRO A 124 -5.63 8.96 20.41
N PRO A 125 -5.08 10.04 19.82
CA PRO A 125 -5.90 11.14 19.35
C PRO A 125 -6.81 10.76 18.16
N LEU A 126 -6.39 9.83 17.30
CA LEU A 126 -7.20 9.35 16.18
C LEU A 126 -8.36 8.47 16.64
N GLN A 127 -8.15 7.64 17.65
CA GLN A 127 -9.17 6.75 18.21
C GLN A 127 -10.28 7.52 18.93
N LEU A 128 -10.00 8.70 19.48
CA LEU A 128 -11.04 9.60 20.02
C LEU A 128 -12.02 10.08 18.94
N LYS A 129 -11.62 10.01 17.66
CA LYS A 129 -12.45 10.43 16.52
C LYS A 129 -13.22 9.29 15.88
N THR A 130 -12.91 8.04 16.22
CA THR A 130 -13.52 6.85 15.61
C THR A 130 -14.46 6.14 16.58
N GLU A 131 -15.51 5.51 16.05
CA GLU A 131 -16.46 4.73 16.87
C GLU A 131 -15.86 3.39 17.32
N ARG A 132 -14.92 2.87 16.52
CA ARG A 132 -14.24 1.60 16.74
C ARG A 132 -12.73 1.83 16.78
N PRO A 133 -11.98 0.95 17.47
CA PRO A 133 -10.53 0.98 17.42
C PRO A 133 -10.03 0.82 15.98
N ILE A 134 -9.03 1.61 15.60
CA ILE A 134 -8.33 1.45 14.32
C ILE A 134 -7.59 0.12 14.35
N ARG A 135 -7.87 -0.74 13.37
CA ARG A 135 -7.27 -2.07 13.22
C ARG A 135 -6.27 -2.08 12.06
N TRP A 136 -5.61 -3.23 11.88
CA TRP A 136 -4.67 -3.44 10.79
C TRP A 136 -5.27 -3.16 9.41
N GLU A 137 -6.51 -3.58 9.17
CA GLU A 137 -7.23 -3.37 7.91
C GLU A 137 -7.38 -1.87 7.60
N ALA A 138 -7.71 -1.07 8.61
CA ALA A 138 -7.79 0.38 8.48
C ALA A 138 -6.41 1.01 8.19
N ALA A 139 -5.34 0.47 8.77
CA ALA A 139 -3.98 0.93 8.48
C ALA A 139 -3.55 0.64 7.04
N VAL A 140 -3.84 -0.55 6.51
CA VAL A 140 -3.44 -0.92 5.13
C VAL A 140 -4.34 -0.28 4.09
N TYR A 141 -5.66 -0.32 4.30
CA TYR A 141 -6.65 -0.04 3.27
C TYR A 141 -7.52 1.20 3.53
N LEU A 142 -7.42 1.83 4.71
CA LEU A 142 -8.33 2.91 5.14
C LEU A 142 -9.81 2.48 5.05
N THR A 143 -10.10 1.24 5.41
CA THR A 143 -11.46 0.68 5.47
C THR A 143 -11.93 0.52 6.91
N ASP A 144 -13.25 0.37 7.10
CA ASP A 144 -13.89 0.18 8.41
C ASP A 144 -13.60 1.30 9.43
N ILE A 145 -13.47 2.54 8.94
CA ILE A 145 -13.28 3.73 9.78
C ILE A 145 -14.63 4.44 9.93
N GLY A 146 -15.37 4.08 10.98
CA GLY A 146 -16.55 4.81 11.43
C GLY A 146 -16.13 6.00 12.30
N LEU A 147 -16.62 7.20 12.00
CA LEU A 147 -16.37 8.40 12.82
C LEU A 147 -17.46 8.60 13.85
N THR A 148 -17.10 9.11 15.03
CA THR A 148 -18.10 9.51 16.01
C THR A 148 -18.99 10.64 15.43
N PRO A 149 -20.27 10.75 15.84
CA PRO A 149 -21.17 11.78 15.30
C PRO A 149 -20.63 13.21 15.46
N ALA A 150 -19.93 13.49 16.56
CA ALA A 150 -19.24 14.76 16.76
C ALA A 150 -18.13 14.99 15.72
N SER A 151 -17.23 14.03 15.57
CA SER A 151 -16.10 14.12 14.62
C SER A 151 -16.57 14.21 13.17
N SER A 152 -17.65 13.52 12.83
CA SER A 152 -18.26 13.59 11.50
C SER A 152 -18.80 14.99 11.18
N ARG A 153 -19.34 15.72 12.17
CA ARG A 153 -19.82 17.10 11.98
C ARG A 153 -18.69 18.12 11.97
N ASP A 154 -17.75 17.98 12.91
CA ASP A 154 -16.75 19.03 13.17
C ASP A 154 -15.59 18.97 12.17
N THR A 155 -15.17 17.78 11.76
CA THR A 155 -13.98 17.57 10.92
C THR A 155 -14.32 16.94 9.57
N GLY A 156 -15.32 16.07 9.54
CA GLY A 156 -15.72 15.35 8.34
C GLY A 156 -14.81 14.16 8.02
N GLN A 157 -15.38 13.15 7.36
CA GLN A 157 -14.70 11.89 7.07
C GLN A 157 -13.44 12.06 6.22
N HIS A 158 -13.50 12.91 5.19
CA HIS A 158 -12.38 13.13 4.28
C HIS A 158 -11.13 13.63 5.01
N ASN A 159 -11.25 14.60 5.91
CA ASN A 159 -10.11 15.17 6.62
C ASN A 159 -9.47 14.17 7.59
N ILE A 160 -10.27 13.36 8.29
CA ILE A 160 -9.73 12.30 9.15
C ILE A 160 -8.98 11.25 8.32
N LEU A 161 -9.51 10.87 7.15
CA LEU A 161 -8.83 9.95 6.25
C LEU A 161 -7.52 10.51 5.69
N ARG A 162 -7.44 11.82 5.41
CA ARG A 162 -6.19 12.49 5.03
C ARG A 162 -5.14 12.39 6.14
N VAL A 163 -5.51 12.74 7.36
CA VAL A 163 -4.58 12.66 8.51
C VAL A 163 -4.13 11.22 8.73
N LEU A 164 -5.05 10.26 8.71
CA LEU A 164 -4.70 8.84 8.87
C LEU A 164 -3.82 8.34 7.71
N ASN A 165 -4.03 8.81 6.47
CA ASN A 165 -3.17 8.48 5.33
C ASN A 165 -1.73 8.96 5.55
N ILE A 166 -1.56 10.18 6.03
CA ILE A 166 -0.24 10.74 6.35
C ILE A 166 0.42 9.91 7.46
N VAL A 167 -0.32 9.65 8.54
CA VAL A 167 0.20 8.87 9.68
C VAL A 167 0.62 7.47 9.27
N ARG A 168 -0.22 6.71 8.56
CA ARG A 168 0.14 5.33 8.12
C ARG A 168 1.38 5.35 7.25
N CYS A 169 1.51 6.31 6.35
CA CYS A 169 2.67 6.46 5.47
C CYS A 169 3.96 6.74 6.26
N CYS A 170 3.90 7.62 7.27
CA CYS A 170 5.01 7.88 8.18
C CYS A 170 5.41 6.63 8.96
N VAL A 171 4.44 5.90 9.54
CA VAL A 171 4.72 4.68 10.31
C VAL A 171 5.30 3.58 9.41
N PHE A 172 4.76 3.37 8.22
CA PHE A 172 5.27 2.41 7.25
C PHE A 172 6.70 2.74 6.85
N ARG A 173 6.97 4.01 6.53
CA ARG A 173 8.31 4.44 6.13
C ARG A 173 9.33 4.25 7.24
N SER A 174 9.01 4.67 8.46
CA SER A 174 9.89 4.55 9.61
C SER A 174 10.17 3.09 9.95
N SER A 175 9.15 2.22 9.89
CA SER A 175 9.31 0.77 10.10
C SER A 175 10.18 0.14 9.02
N TRP A 176 9.95 0.50 7.75
CA TRP A 176 10.73 0.00 6.61
C TRP A 176 12.19 0.43 6.65
N LEU A 177 12.46 1.69 7.02
CA LEU A 177 13.82 2.19 7.20
C LEU A 177 14.56 1.47 8.31
N HIS A 178 13.93 1.38 9.48
CA HIS A 178 14.52 0.70 10.62
C HIS A 178 14.84 -0.76 10.31
N ARG A 179 13.92 -1.43 9.61
CA ARG A 179 14.11 -2.79 9.10
C ARG A 179 15.33 -2.86 8.18
N ASN A 180 15.41 -2.01 7.17
CA ASN A 180 16.53 -2.04 6.21
C ASN A 180 17.87 -1.72 6.87
N GLU A 181 17.89 -0.75 7.78
CA GLU A 181 19.09 -0.44 8.56
C GLU A 181 19.60 -1.68 9.30
N ARG A 182 18.70 -2.44 9.94
CA ARG A 182 19.05 -3.70 10.60
C ARG A 182 19.51 -4.77 9.61
N VAL A 183 18.86 -4.93 8.46
CA VAL A 183 19.26 -5.92 7.46
C VAL A 183 20.65 -5.64 6.88
N PHE A 184 20.98 -4.37 6.60
CA PHE A 184 22.18 -3.99 5.88
C PHE A 184 23.34 -3.51 6.77
N HIS A 185 23.08 -3.07 8.01
CA HIS A 185 24.08 -2.51 8.92
C HIS A 185 24.30 -3.28 10.23
N LEU A 186 23.65 -4.44 10.45
CA LEU A 186 24.06 -5.33 11.54
C LEU A 186 25.38 -6.03 11.17
N PRO A 187 26.47 -5.85 11.93
CA PRO A 187 27.73 -6.50 11.62
C PRO A 187 27.63 -8.02 11.87
N PRO A 188 28.26 -8.84 11.03
CA PRO A 188 28.07 -10.30 11.01
C PRO A 188 28.40 -11.01 12.33
N HIS A 189 29.22 -10.40 13.20
CA HIS A 189 29.58 -10.99 14.51
C HIS A 189 28.46 -10.92 15.55
N LEU A 190 27.49 -10.00 15.44
CA LEU A 190 26.31 -9.94 16.32
C LEU A 190 25.15 -10.83 15.82
N ALA A 191 25.13 -11.15 14.52
CA ALA A 191 24.14 -12.05 13.94
C ALA A 191 24.33 -13.52 14.39
N LEU A 192 25.58 -13.92 14.68
CA LEU A 192 25.92 -15.25 15.18
C LEU A 192 25.61 -15.45 16.68
N GLN A 193 25.56 -14.37 17.47
CA GLN A 193 25.21 -14.48 18.90
C GLN A 193 23.69 -14.53 19.13
N ALA A 194 22.89 -13.96 18.24
CA ALA A 194 21.42 -14.01 18.32
C ALA A 194 20.81 -15.35 17.87
N SER A 195 21.62 -16.28 17.35
CA SER A 195 21.19 -17.62 16.90
C SER A 195 21.51 -18.74 17.90
N VAL A 196 22.11 -18.42 19.05
CA VAL A 196 22.56 -19.40 20.07
C VAL A 196 21.97 -19.10 21.46
N ALA A 197 20.97 -18.23 21.57
CA ALA A 197 20.27 -17.92 22.83
C ALA A 197 18.79 -18.27 22.76
#